data_AF-A0A0B1ZN56-F1
#
_entry.id   AF-A0A0B1ZN56-F1
#
_cell.length_a   1.000
_cell.length_b   1.000
_cell.length_c   1.000
_cell.angle_alpha   90.00
_cell.angle_beta   90.00
_cell.angle_gamma   90.00
#
_symmetry.space_group_name_H-M   'P 1'
#
loop_
_entity.id
_entity.type
_entity.pdbx_description
1 polymer ?
#
loop_
_entity_poly.entity_id
_entity_poly.type
_entity_poly.pdbx_seq_one_letter_code
_entity_poly.pdbx_strand_id
1 'polypeptide(L)' 'MHFPHIRKLSTEAVKANHELLQVCLAADDAAASGRKPFGLREHDGWRKLADAIEEELILRDEVPNCLQWERS' A
#
# COMPACT_ATOMS: atom_id res chain seq x y z
N MET A 1 12.62 -7.82 1.62
CA MET A 1 12.93 -6.37 1.58
C MET A 1 12.43 -5.81 2.90
N HIS A 2 13.29 -5.14 3.66
CA HIS A 2 12.93 -4.58 4.96
C HIS A 2 12.80 -3.05 4.79
N PHE A 3 11.77 -2.44 5.35
CA PHE A 3 11.49 -1.00 5.22
C PHE A 3 11.71 -0.29 6.56
N PRO A 4 12.96 -0.16 7.04
CA PRO A 4 13.27 0.37 8.37
C PRO A 4 12.87 1.84 8.55
N HIS A 5 12.61 2.56 7.45
CA HIS A 5 12.23 3.96 7.45
C HIS A 5 10.77 4.17 7.87
N ILE A 6 9.88 3.19 7.68
CA ILE A 6 8.45 3.30 8.04
C ILE A 6 8.29 3.56 9.54
N ARG A 7 9.09 2.89 10.37
CA ARG A 7 9.13 3.07 11.83
C ARG A 7 9.51 4.48 12.29
N LYS A 8 10.18 5.24 11.43
CA LYS A 8 10.58 6.63 11.73
C LYS A 8 9.50 7.65 11.36
N LEU A 9 8.44 7.23 10.67
CA LEU A 9 7.31 8.08 10.30
C LEU A 9 6.31 8.15 11.47
N SER A 10 5.63 9.29 11.60
CA SER A 10 4.47 9.41 12.51
C SER A 10 3.34 8.50 12.05
N THR A 11 2.38 8.20 12.93
CA THR A 11 1.24 7.31 12.60
C THR A 11 0.42 7.85 11.46
N GLU A 12 0.22 9.17 11.43
CA GLU A 12 -0.48 9.92 10.40
C GLU A 12 0.25 9.81 9.06
N ALA A 13 1.58 9.85 9.05
CA ALA A 13 2.35 9.65 7.84
C ALA A 13 2.25 8.21 7.33
N VAL A 14 2.24 7.20 8.22
CA VAL A 14 2.03 5.80 7.82
C VAL A 14 0.62 5.60 7.26
N LYS A 15 -0.41 6.15 7.90
CA LYS A 15 -1.80 6.16 7.40
C LYS A 15 -1.91 6.83 6.04
N ALA A 16 -1.31 8.01 5.87
CA ALA A 16 -1.34 8.71 4.59
C ALA A 16 -0.66 7.92 3.46
N ASN A 17 0.44 7.21 3.75
CA ASN A 17 1.06 6.32 2.77
C ASN A 17 0.14 5.13 2.42
N HIS A 18 -0.52 4.55 3.41
CA HIS A 18 -1.51 3.49 3.20
C HIS A 18 -2.67 3.96 2.31
N GLU A 19 -3.27 5.12 2.62
CA GLU A 19 -4.35 5.73 1.85
C GLU A 19 -3.93 6.04 0.41
N LEU A 20 -2.72 6.56 0.20
CA LEU A 20 -2.19 6.80 -1.14
C LEU A 20 -2.06 5.52 -1.95
N LEU A 21 -1.56 4.43 -1.33
CA LEU A 21 -1.50 3.13 -1.99
C LEU A 21 -2.89 2.60 -2.35
N GLN A 22 -3.90 2.80 -1.49
CA GLN A 22 -5.29 2.45 -1.78
C GLN A 22 -5.82 3.22 -3.00
N VAL A 23 -5.60 4.53 -3.05
CA VAL A 23 -6.05 5.37 -4.17
C VAL A 23 -5.35 4.96 -5.47
N CYS A 24 -4.03 4.75 -5.45
CA CYS A 24 -3.28 4.33 -6.62
C CYS A 24 -3.72 2.95 -7.11
N LEU A 25 -3.92 2.00 -6.21
CA LEU A 25 -4.37 0.65 -6.56
C LEU A 25 -5.78 0.68 -7.16
N ALA A 26 -6.68 1.48 -6.60
CA ALA A 26 -8.03 1.66 -7.14
C ALA A 26 -8.01 2.30 -8.54
N ALA A 27 -7.14 3.29 -8.78
CA ALA A 27 -6.97 3.91 -10.08
C ALA A 27 -6.41 2.94 -11.12
N ASP A 28 -5.44 2.11 -10.73
CA ASP A 28 -4.95 1.02 -11.57
C ASP A 28 -6.07 0.01 -11.86
N ASP A 29 -6.81 -0.45 -10.85
CA ASP A 29 -7.89 -1.43 -11.03
C ASP A 29 -9.01 -0.91 -11.94
N ALA A 30 -9.34 0.38 -11.86
CA ALA A 30 -10.34 1.04 -12.70
C ALA A 30 -9.88 1.29 -14.15
N ALA A 31 -8.57 1.33 -14.41
CA ALA A 31 -8.06 1.51 -15.76
C ALA A 31 -8.37 0.27 -16.61
N ALA A 32 -9.10 0.47 -17.72
CA ALA A 32 -9.36 -0.57 -18.72
C ALA A 32 -8.03 -1.18 -19.23
N SER A 33 -8.09 -2.41 -19.73
CA SER A 33 -6.93 -3.16 -20.26
C SER A 33 -6.07 -2.27 -21.17
N GLY A 34 -4.89 -1.89 -20.67
CA GLY A 34 -4.08 -0.80 -21.20
C GLY A 34 -3.01 -0.38 -20.18
N ARG A 35 -2.35 0.76 -20.41
CA ARG A 35 -1.30 1.26 -19.52
C ARG A 35 -1.90 1.73 -18.19
N LYS A 36 -1.62 0.99 -17.12
CA LYS A 36 -1.95 1.37 -15.75
C LYS A 36 -1.21 2.68 -15.40
N PRO A 37 -1.87 3.67 -14.77
CA PRO A 37 -1.24 4.94 -14.44
C PRO A 37 -0.06 4.80 -13.48
N PHE A 38 -0.11 3.83 -12.56
CA PHE A 38 0.91 3.62 -11.55
C PHE A 38 1.56 2.23 -11.63
N GLY A 39 0.83 1.22 -12.12
CA GLY A 39 1.36 -0.14 -12.32
C GLY A 39 1.74 -0.82 -10.99
N LEU A 40 1.04 -0.53 -9.89
CA LEU A 40 1.38 -1.03 -8.56
C LEU A 40 1.47 -2.56 -8.52
N ARG A 41 0.52 -3.23 -9.18
CA ARG A 41 0.46 -4.70 -9.25
C ARG A 41 1.56 -5.32 -10.11
N GLU A 42 2.21 -4.54 -10.97
CA GLU A 42 3.27 -5.01 -11.88
C GLU A 42 4.64 -5.06 -11.21
N HIS A 43 4.77 -4.50 -9.99
CA HIS A 43 6.03 -4.48 -9.24
C HIS A 43 5.84 -4.99 -7.80
N ASP A 44 6.38 -6.17 -7.50
CA ASP A 44 6.36 -6.81 -6.17
C ASP A 44 6.87 -5.92 -5.02
N GLY A 45 7.67 -4.91 -5.32
CA GLY A 45 8.15 -3.93 -4.34
C GLY A 45 7.00 -3.17 -3.68
N TRP A 46 5.94 -2.85 -4.43
CA TRP A 46 4.76 -2.15 -3.89
C TRP A 46 3.94 -3.03 -2.96
N ARG A 47 3.76 -4.32 -3.29
CA ARG A 47 3.12 -5.28 -2.37
C ARG A 47 3.89 -5.37 -1.05
N LYS A 48 5.21 -5.57 -1.12
CA LYS A 48 6.06 -5.65 0.08
C LYS A 48 6.02 -4.36 0.92
N LEU A 49 5.95 -3.20 0.26
CA LEU A 49 5.82 -1.92 0.96
C LEU A 49 4.46 -1.81 1.66
N ALA A 50 3.37 -2.18 0.99
CA ALA A 50 2.04 -2.19 1.57
C ALA A 50 1.93 -3.13 2.78
N ASP A 51 2.43 -4.36 2.65
CA ASP A 51 2.45 -5.33 3.75
C ASP A 51 3.19 -4.75 4.97
N ALA A 52 4.34 -4.08 4.74
CA ALA A 52 5.11 -3.45 5.82
C ALA A 52 4.41 -2.23 6.44
N ILE A 53 3.64 -1.47 5.67
CA ILE A 53 2.82 -0.36 6.16
C ILE A 53 1.67 -0.90 7.03
N GLU A 54 0.99 -1.95 6.57
CA GLU A 54 -0.11 -2.58 7.32
C GLU A 54 0.38 -3.22 8.62
N GLU A 55 1.51 -3.93 8.59
CA GLU A 55 2.16 -4.46 9.79
C GLU A 55 2.48 -3.33 10.79
N GLU A 56 3.03 -2.21 10.31
CA GLU A 56 3.32 -1.07 11.17
C GLU A 56 2.06 -0.45 11.77
N LEU A 57 0.97 -0.33 11.01
CA LEU A 57 -0.31 0.17 11.53
C LEU A 57 -0.85 -0.75 12.63
N ILE A 58 -0.81 -2.08 12.43
CA ILE A 58 -1.21 -3.05 13.45
C ILE A 58 -0.35 -2.92 14.71
N LEU A 59 0.98 -2.74 14.56
CA LEU A 59 1.89 -2.53 15.70
C LEU A 59 1.61 -1.24 16.49
N ARG A 60 0.90 -0.29 15.88
CA ARG A 60 0.49 0.99 16.48
C ARG A 60 -0.96 0.99 16.99
N ASP A 61 -1.56 -0.20 17.14
CA ASP A 61 -2.96 -0.40 17.52
C ASP A 61 -3.97 0.23 16.55
N GLU A 62 -3.57 0.41 15.28
CA GLU A 62 -4.47 0.86 14.20
C GLU A 62 -5.01 -0.34 13.43
N VAL A 63 -6.24 -0.23 12.93
CA VAL A 63 -6.89 -1.28 12.14
C VAL A 63 -6.91 -0.84 10.66
N PRO A 64 -5.92 -1.24 9.85
CA PRO A 64 -5.91 -0.90 8.44
C PRO A 64 -7.01 -1.65 7.69
N ASN A 65 -7.64 -0.99 6.73
CA ASN A 65 -8.43 -1.66 5.71
C ASN A 65 -7.47 -2.26 4.67
N CYS A 66 -7.04 -3.51 4.90
CA CYS A 66 -5.99 -4.15 4.12
C CYS A 66 -6.20 -4.06 2.60
N LEU A 67 -5.13 -3.73 1.90
CA LEU A 67 -5.07 -3.60 0.45
C LEU A 67 -5.35 -4.96 -0.20
N GLN A 68 -6.32 -4.97 -1.11
CA GLN A 68 -6.74 -6.19 -1.83
C GLN A 68 -5.77 -6.49 -2.98
N TRP A 69 -4.65 -7.13 -2.66
CA TRP A 69 -3.63 -7.53 -3.63
C TRP A 69 -4.03 -8.73 -4.50
N GLU A 70 -4.97 -9.54 -4.03
CA GLU A 70 -5.47 -10.73 -4.73
C GLU A 70 -6.88 -10.49 -5.24
N ARG A 71 -7.02 -9.73 -6.34
CA ARG A 71 -8.24 -9.77 -7.14
C ARG A 71 -7.98 -10.59 -8.38
N SER A 72 -8.49 -11.82 -8.34
CA SER A 72 -8.76 -12.73 -9.46
C SER A 72 -9.69 -12.11 -10.49
#